data_AF-A0A0J6F9A8-F1
#
_entry.id   AF-A0A0J6F9A8-F1
#
_cell.length_a   1.000
_cell.length_b   1.000
_cell.length_c   1.000
_cell.angle_alpha   90.00
_cell.angle_beta   90.00
_cell.angle_gamma   90.00
#
_symmetry.space_group_name_H-M   'P 1'
#
loop_
_entity.id
_entity.type
_entity.pdbx_description
1 polymer ?
#
loop_
_entity_poly.entity_id
_entity_poly.type
_entity_poly.pdbx_seq_one_letter_code
_entity_poly.pdbx_strand_id
1 'polypeptide(L)'
;MLSSPNNTLVLVRDGACSGVPPKDDGNAADTITISLACLKKKALPIDSRCRLRPFVYICVLSPVLYNIPALISNDWEIRNCFHRVYSSRLFVGYFKAMSRWVRSFSSLPYRLSSGTNSGSPGFEIFRDVLPLREYRRNLLLSKKTVGLVPTMGALHEGHLSLIRQAARENTDVVVSIYVNPTQFGVNEDLESYPRTWAEDIQRLQELDRELSPAGAKDQSAAPPGRISAVFAPTTKVMYPTLPPTSEINGNGSFVTITPLSCLLEGASRPVFFRGVATVCMKLFNIVTPERVYFGQKDVQQTVVIRRMVKDLYVNTEVKIGPTVREPDGLALSSRNVYLGSRRRKVGLVLSAALRQAESAYSSGKHSREDILRAARRISDAISKEQENLQPFQRAKFEVDYISLADPESLEELDAVDSSKGAVLSGAIKMYPLEDPQPGEDCGLGEGTVPVRLIDNIILPPKP
;
A
#
# COMPACT_ATOMS: atom_id res chain seq x y z
N MET A 1 -43.81 10.48 26.92
CA MET A 1 -43.50 9.03 26.92
C MET A 1 -43.46 8.59 25.47
N LEU A 2 -42.26 8.33 24.95
CA LEU A 2 -41.79 6.99 24.53
C LEU A 2 -42.65 6.47 23.35
N SER A 3 -42.13 6.09 22.18
CA SER A 3 -40.76 5.80 21.76
C SER A 3 -40.80 5.42 20.27
N SER A 4 -39.75 5.84 19.56
CA SER A 4 -39.07 5.25 18.39
C SER A 4 -39.85 4.62 17.22
N PRO A 5 -39.46 4.93 15.96
CA PRO A 5 -39.74 4.11 14.79
C PRO A 5 -38.81 2.88 14.73
N ASN A 6 -39.32 1.79 14.14
CA ASN A 6 -38.57 0.58 13.82
C ASN A 6 -37.61 0.83 12.65
N ASN A 7 -36.31 0.68 12.92
CA ASN A 7 -35.30 0.37 11.89
C ASN A 7 -35.16 -1.16 11.83
N THR A 8 -35.53 -1.75 10.71
CA THR A 8 -35.27 -3.17 10.42
C THR A 8 -33.81 -3.33 10.01
N LEU A 9 -33.05 -4.11 10.78
CA LEU A 9 -31.68 -4.52 10.46
C LEU A 9 -31.73 -5.89 9.78
N VAL A 10 -31.32 -5.97 8.52
CA VAL A 10 -31.18 -7.25 7.79
C VAL A 10 -29.76 -7.77 8.03
N LEU A 11 -29.64 -8.91 8.73
CA LEU A 11 -28.42 -9.69 8.83
C LEU A 11 -28.47 -10.83 7.81
N VAL A 12 -27.71 -10.72 6.73
CA VAL A 12 -27.45 -11.84 5.81
C VAL A 12 -26.31 -12.69 6.40
N ARG A 13 -26.59 -13.97 6.64
CA ARG A 13 -25.56 -14.99 6.91
C ARG A 13 -25.07 -15.54 5.58
N ASP A 14 -23.76 -15.44 5.32
CA ASP A 14 -23.12 -16.16 4.22
C ASP A 14 -23.21 -17.68 4.48
N GLY A 15 -24.05 -18.34 3.69
CA GLY A 15 -24.11 -19.78 3.53
C GLY A 15 -23.35 -20.18 2.27
N ALA A 16 -22.46 -21.15 2.40
CA ALA A 16 -21.70 -21.75 1.32
C ALA A 16 -22.61 -22.21 0.15
N CYS A 17 -22.16 -21.93 -1.07
CA CYS A 17 -22.80 -22.41 -2.29
C CYS A 17 -22.65 -23.93 -2.42
N SER A 18 -23.76 -24.65 -2.26
CA SER A 18 -24.00 -25.93 -2.94
C SER A 18 -25.41 -25.89 -3.53
N GLY A 19 -25.51 -26.22 -4.82
CA GLY A 19 -26.70 -26.00 -5.62
C GLY A 19 -27.86 -26.96 -5.33
N VAL A 20 -29.07 -26.45 -5.60
CA VAL A 20 -30.35 -27.08 -6.01
C VAL A 20 -31.51 -26.25 -5.40
N PRO A 21 -32.53 -25.81 -6.18
CA PRO A 21 -33.61 -25.00 -5.62
C PRO A 21 -34.77 -25.87 -5.12
N PRO A 22 -35.46 -25.51 -4.01
CA PRO A 22 -36.78 -26.07 -3.72
C PRO A 22 -37.89 -25.08 -4.08
N LYS A 23 -39.02 -25.71 -4.42
CA LYS A 23 -40.29 -25.14 -4.87
C LYS A 23 -41.04 -24.40 -3.76
N ASP A 24 -41.85 -23.45 -4.18
CA ASP A 24 -42.97 -22.87 -3.43
C ASP A 24 -43.90 -23.95 -2.88
N ASP A 25 -44.35 -23.77 -1.63
CA ASP A 25 -45.74 -24.00 -1.23
C ASP A 25 -46.00 -23.43 0.19
N GLY A 26 -47.04 -22.61 0.30
CA GLY A 26 -48.09 -22.74 1.34
C GLY A 26 -47.83 -22.32 2.79
N ASN A 27 -48.45 -21.20 3.16
CA ASN A 27 -49.00 -20.84 4.48
C ASN A 27 -49.07 -21.95 5.56
N ALA A 28 -48.42 -21.71 6.71
CA ALA A 28 -48.96 -22.05 8.03
C ALA A 28 -48.27 -21.20 9.11
N ALA A 29 -49.07 -20.47 9.89
CA ALA A 29 -48.63 -19.74 11.07
C ALA A 29 -48.53 -20.72 12.24
N ASP A 30 -47.33 -20.90 12.81
CA ASP A 30 -47.16 -21.59 14.08
C ASP A 30 -46.26 -20.78 15.03
N THR A 31 -46.80 -20.62 16.23
CA THR A 31 -46.27 -19.85 17.36
C THR A 31 -45.09 -20.61 17.97
N ILE A 32 -43.89 -20.02 18.00
CA ILE A 32 -42.72 -20.62 18.67
C ILE A 32 -42.45 -19.92 19.99
N THR A 33 -42.72 -20.67 21.07
CA THR A 33 -42.28 -20.42 22.45
C THR A 33 -40.76 -20.53 22.54
N ILE A 34 -40.06 -19.47 22.95
CA ILE A 34 -38.61 -19.50 23.18
C ILE A 34 -38.33 -19.89 24.64
N SER A 35 -37.86 -21.12 24.84
CA SER A 35 -37.22 -21.58 26.08
C SER A 35 -35.79 -21.05 26.15
N LEU A 36 -35.48 -20.25 27.19
CA LEU A 36 -34.10 -19.91 27.55
C LEU A 36 -33.41 -21.13 28.19
N ALA A 37 -32.54 -21.81 27.44
CA ALA A 37 -31.61 -22.77 28.00
C ALA A 37 -30.42 -22.03 28.64
N CYS A 38 -30.43 -21.96 29.98
CA CYS A 38 -29.33 -21.45 30.79
C CYS A 38 -28.23 -22.53 30.89
N LEU A 39 -27.06 -22.28 30.30
CA LEU A 39 -25.89 -23.16 30.39
C LEU A 39 -25.26 -23.02 31.79
N LYS A 40 -25.50 -24.05 32.61
CA LYS A 40 -24.82 -24.31 33.90
C LYS A 40 -23.29 -24.22 33.76
N LYS A 41 -22.66 -23.30 34.48
CA LYS A 41 -21.28 -23.45 34.96
C LYS A 41 -21.24 -23.28 36.48
N LYS A 42 -20.91 -24.42 37.13
CA LYS A 42 -20.40 -24.66 38.48
C LYS A 42 -20.61 -23.56 39.54
N ALA A 43 -21.45 -23.90 40.52
CA ALA A 43 -21.51 -23.26 41.83
C ALA A 43 -20.19 -23.47 42.60
N LEU A 44 -19.67 -22.38 43.16
CA LEU A 44 -18.78 -22.36 44.32
C LEU A 44 -19.46 -21.48 45.39
N PRO A 45 -19.40 -21.85 46.69
CA PRO A 45 -20.24 -21.24 47.71
C PRO A 45 -19.82 -19.81 48.04
N ILE A 46 -20.85 -19.01 48.32
CA ILE A 46 -20.81 -17.61 48.75
C ILE A 46 -20.15 -17.53 50.12
N ASP A 47 -19.02 -16.82 50.23
CA ASP A 47 -18.53 -16.28 51.50
C ASP A 47 -19.08 -14.86 51.68
N SER A 48 -19.92 -14.73 52.69
CA SER A 48 -20.54 -13.50 53.16
C SER A 48 -19.50 -12.62 53.86
N ARG A 49 -18.75 -11.80 53.10
CA ARG A 49 -18.06 -10.60 53.59
C ARG A 49 -17.43 -9.82 52.43
N CYS A 50 -18.16 -8.87 51.83
CA CYS A 50 -17.55 -7.66 51.26
C CYS A 50 -18.60 -6.59 50.90
N ARG A 51 -18.35 -5.38 51.38
CA ARG A 51 -19.20 -4.20 51.29
C ARG A 51 -19.25 -3.67 49.84
N LEU A 52 -20.44 -3.23 49.43
CA LEU A 52 -20.73 -2.46 48.23
C LEU A 52 -19.74 -1.28 48.06
N ARG A 53 -19.16 -1.14 46.85
CA ARG A 53 -18.61 0.11 46.32
C ARG A 53 -19.34 0.45 45.02
N PRO A 54 -19.72 1.71 44.76
CA PRO A 54 -20.49 2.08 43.58
C PRO A 54 -19.59 2.13 42.33
N PHE A 55 -20.13 1.61 41.22
CA PHE A 55 -19.60 1.78 39.88
C PHE A 55 -19.73 3.25 39.46
N VAL A 56 -18.63 3.87 39.05
CA VAL A 56 -18.63 5.18 38.38
C VAL A 56 -18.73 4.94 36.88
N TYR A 57 -19.84 5.38 36.28
CA TYR A 57 -19.94 5.54 34.83
C TYR A 57 -19.23 6.85 34.43
N ILE A 58 -18.15 6.75 33.66
CA ILE A 58 -17.55 7.90 32.97
C ILE A 58 -18.21 7.98 31.59
N CYS A 59 -19.11 8.95 31.40
CA CYS A 59 -19.53 9.38 30.07
C CYS A 59 -18.43 10.26 29.48
N VAL A 60 -17.81 9.81 28.39
CA VAL A 60 -16.94 10.65 27.56
C VAL A 60 -17.82 11.36 26.54
N LEU A 61 -18.10 12.64 26.78
CA LEU A 61 -18.67 13.54 25.76
C LEU A 61 -17.54 14.00 24.83
N SER A 62 -17.67 13.67 23.56
CA SER A 62 -16.79 14.14 22.48
C SER A 62 -17.16 15.59 22.10
N PRO A 63 -16.19 16.50 21.87
CA PRO A 63 -16.48 17.83 21.37
C PRO A 63 -16.59 17.81 19.83
N VAL A 64 -17.82 17.81 19.31
CA VAL A 64 -18.09 18.20 17.92
C VAL A 64 -18.32 19.71 17.91
N LEU A 65 -17.28 20.46 17.55
CA LEU A 65 -17.39 21.88 17.21
C LEU A 65 -17.79 21.98 15.73
N TYR A 66 -19.01 22.43 15.46
CA TYR A 66 -19.40 23.00 14.17
C TYR A 66 -19.88 24.44 14.36
N ASN A 67 -19.35 25.31 13.51
CA ASN A 67 -19.78 26.69 13.30
C ASN A 67 -21.27 26.78 12.94
N ILE A 68 -22.03 27.59 13.68
CA ILE A 68 -23.27 28.22 13.17
C ILE A 68 -23.22 29.72 13.55
N PRO A 69 -23.43 30.66 12.62
CA PRO A 69 -23.45 32.08 12.92
C PRO A 69 -24.74 32.49 13.65
N ALA A 70 -24.62 33.57 14.41
CA ALA A 70 -25.65 34.20 15.22
C ALA A 70 -27.02 34.35 14.53
N LEU A 71 -28.06 33.94 15.25
CA LEU A 71 -29.41 34.48 15.11
C LEU A 71 -30.02 34.63 16.51
N ILE A 72 -30.17 35.89 16.89
CA ILE A 72 -30.88 36.35 18.08
C ILE A 72 -32.37 36.15 17.80
N SER A 73 -33.04 35.30 18.59
CA SER A 73 -34.48 35.47 18.84
C SER A 73 -34.78 35.09 20.28
N ASN A 74 -35.45 36.01 20.96
CA ASN A 74 -35.93 35.92 22.32
C ASN A 74 -36.83 34.70 22.51
N ASP A 75 -36.50 33.82 23.45
CA ASP A 75 -37.52 33.01 24.10
C ASP A 75 -37.12 32.68 25.55
N TRP A 76 -38.07 32.88 26.46
CA TRP A 76 -37.85 33.08 27.89
C TRP A 76 -37.89 31.77 28.72
N GLU A 77 -37.90 30.60 28.09
CA GLU A 77 -38.05 29.29 28.76
C GLU A 77 -36.77 28.43 28.87
N ILE A 78 -35.57 29.03 28.80
CA ILE A 78 -34.31 28.33 29.10
C ILE A 78 -33.55 29.04 30.23
N ARG A 79 -34.22 29.29 31.36
CA ARG A 79 -33.57 29.81 32.57
C ARG A 79 -33.82 29.02 33.87
N ASN A 80 -34.60 27.94 33.84
CA ASN A 80 -34.97 27.19 35.07
C ASN A 80 -34.48 25.74 35.17
N CYS A 81 -33.58 25.27 34.31
CA CYS A 81 -33.00 23.91 34.45
C CYS A 81 -31.57 23.85 35.02
N PHE A 82 -31.00 24.96 35.48
CA PHE A 82 -29.63 24.99 36.03
C PHE A 82 -29.53 25.37 37.51
N HIS A 83 -30.58 25.11 38.30
CA HIS A 83 -30.56 25.39 39.74
C HIS A 83 -31.22 24.30 40.59
N ARG A 84 -30.81 23.04 40.43
CA ARG A 84 -31.04 21.98 41.43
C ARG A 84 -30.20 20.75 41.12
N VAL A 85 -28.94 20.72 41.56
CA VAL A 85 -28.23 19.60 42.21
C VAL A 85 -26.84 20.13 42.56
N TYR A 86 -26.70 20.89 43.64
CA TYR A 86 -25.47 20.97 44.45
C TYR A 86 -25.83 21.59 45.80
N SER A 87 -26.34 20.74 46.69
CA SER A 87 -26.36 21.04 48.12
C SER A 87 -26.18 19.75 48.89
N SER A 88 -24.92 19.39 49.14
CA SER A 88 -24.56 18.53 50.25
C SER A 88 -23.12 18.80 50.64
N ARG A 89 -22.96 19.42 51.82
CA ARG A 89 -21.73 19.56 52.58
C ARG A 89 -21.10 18.18 52.80
N LEU A 90 -19.94 17.92 52.20
CA LEU A 90 -18.91 16.97 52.66
C LEU A 90 -17.77 17.00 51.65
N PHE A 91 -16.68 17.68 51.99
CA PHE A 91 -15.27 17.51 51.55
C PHE A 91 -14.51 18.83 51.74
N VAL A 92 -14.39 19.25 53.00
CA VAL A 92 -13.32 20.19 53.41
C VAL A 92 -12.26 19.34 54.06
N GLY A 93 -11.08 19.29 53.44
CA GLY A 93 -9.90 18.68 54.04
C GLY A 93 -9.12 17.73 53.14
N TYR A 94 -8.72 18.15 51.93
CA TYR A 94 -7.57 17.55 51.24
C TYR A 94 -7.04 18.49 50.13
N PHE A 95 -6.86 19.78 50.42
CA PHE A 95 -6.16 20.72 49.53
C PHE A 95 -5.39 21.75 50.37
N LYS A 96 -4.43 21.26 51.14
CA LYS A 96 -3.40 22.08 51.82
C LYS A 96 -2.09 21.30 51.96
N ALA A 97 -1.69 20.59 50.91
CA ALA A 97 -0.40 19.91 50.83
C ALA A 97 0.04 19.67 49.37
N MET A 98 -0.04 20.67 48.50
CA MET A 98 0.63 20.60 47.19
C MET A 98 0.92 21.97 46.56
N SER A 99 1.09 23.01 47.38
CA SER A 99 1.53 24.35 46.94
C SER A 99 3.00 24.63 47.29
N ARG A 100 3.84 23.59 47.29
CA ARG A 100 5.27 23.70 47.62
C ARG A 100 6.21 22.92 46.68
N TRP A 101 5.76 22.64 45.46
CA TRP A 101 6.59 22.07 44.41
C TRP A 101 6.31 22.73 43.05
N VAL A 102 6.37 24.05 43.03
CA VAL A 102 6.48 24.84 41.80
C VAL A 102 7.57 25.87 42.04
N ARG A 103 8.82 25.45 41.83
CA ARG A 103 10.00 26.29 41.57
C ARG A 103 11.23 25.39 41.51
N SER A 104 11.58 25.01 40.28
CA SER A 104 12.93 24.69 39.79
C SER A 104 12.85 23.54 38.78
N PHE A 105 12.42 23.87 37.56
CA PHE A 105 13.03 23.27 36.38
C PHE A 105 13.41 24.44 35.49
N SER A 106 14.71 24.73 35.54
CA SER A 106 15.40 25.67 34.69
C SER A 106 15.10 25.34 33.22
N SER A 107 14.76 26.37 32.47
CA SER A 107 14.88 26.40 31.02
C SER A 107 16.34 26.15 30.66
N LEU A 108 16.67 24.90 30.31
CA LEU A 108 17.89 24.59 29.59
C LEU A 108 17.62 24.90 28.12
N PRO A 109 18.21 25.94 27.51
CA PRO A 109 18.22 26.03 26.07
C PRO A 109 19.08 24.87 25.58
N TYR A 110 18.48 23.94 24.85
CA TYR A 110 19.24 22.98 24.06
C TYR A 110 20.01 23.81 23.03
N ARG A 111 21.27 24.14 23.34
CA ARG A 111 22.22 24.64 22.35
C ARG A 111 22.34 23.54 21.31
N LEU A 112 21.71 23.75 20.16
CA LEU A 112 22.16 23.15 18.91
C LEU A 112 23.64 23.49 18.82
N SER A 113 24.47 22.49 19.10
CA SER A 113 25.88 22.54 18.75
C SER A 113 25.93 22.71 17.25
N SER A 114 26.26 23.92 16.80
CA SER A 114 26.70 24.19 15.44
C SER A 114 28.09 23.57 15.28
N GLY A 115 28.14 22.25 15.24
CA GLY A 115 29.23 21.51 14.66
C GLY A 115 29.06 21.58 13.16
N THR A 116 29.97 22.26 12.48
CA THR A 116 30.11 22.22 11.04
C THR A 116 30.37 20.78 10.59
N ASN A 117 29.30 20.05 10.29
CA ASN A 117 29.39 18.75 9.66
C ASN A 117 29.35 18.96 8.15
N SER A 118 30.51 18.87 7.52
CA SER A 118 30.63 18.67 6.08
C SER A 118 29.89 17.40 5.69
N GLY A 119 28.80 17.51 4.93
CA GLY A 119 28.18 16.39 4.19
C GLY A 119 26.83 15.86 4.69
N SER A 120 26.01 16.62 5.42
CA SER A 120 24.61 16.20 5.65
C SER A 120 23.86 16.13 4.32
N PRO A 121 23.09 15.05 4.03
CA PRO A 121 22.16 15.06 2.90
C PRO A 121 21.23 16.27 2.98
N GLY A 122 20.82 16.80 1.82
CA GLY A 122 19.88 17.92 1.70
C GLY A 122 18.46 17.62 2.21
N PHE A 123 18.21 16.39 2.68
CA PHE A 123 16.95 15.86 3.20
C PHE A 123 17.10 15.21 4.57
N GLU A 124 16.02 15.21 5.35
CA GLU A 124 15.97 14.59 6.68
C GLU A 124 15.64 13.09 6.60
N ILE A 125 16.26 12.26 7.44
CA ILE A 125 15.99 10.81 7.50
C ILE A 125 15.20 10.50 8.77
N PHE A 126 13.96 10.03 8.60
CA PHE A 126 13.07 9.63 9.69
C PHE A 126 13.01 8.12 9.83
N ARG A 127 13.20 7.63 11.06
CA ARG A 127 13.06 6.20 11.43
C ARG A 127 11.76 5.89 12.15
N ASP A 128 11.10 6.91 12.70
CA ASP A 128 9.90 6.79 13.53
C ASP A 128 8.74 7.61 12.98
N VAL A 129 7.52 7.18 13.29
CA VAL A 129 6.28 7.79 12.80
C VAL A 129 6.04 9.19 13.38
N LEU A 130 6.29 9.38 14.68
CA LEU A 130 5.95 10.65 15.35
C LEU A 130 6.78 11.83 14.81
N PRO A 131 8.13 11.75 14.71
CA PRO A 131 8.92 12.84 14.16
C PRO A 131 8.55 13.19 12.71
N LEU A 132 8.26 12.19 11.87
CA LEU A 132 7.82 12.43 10.49
C LEU A 132 6.46 13.14 10.43
N ARG A 133 5.52 12.79 11.31
CA ARG A 133 4.22 13.46 11.40
C ARG A 133 4.35 14.91 11.86
N GLU A 134 5.25 15.19 12.79
CA GLU A 134 5.53 16.57 13.22
C GLU A 134 6.13 17.39 12.09
N TYR A 135 7.10 16.83 11.36
CA TYR A 135 7.66 17.41 10.16
C TYR A 135 6.58 17.71 9.10
N ARG A 136 5.75 16.71 8.76
CA ARG A 136 4.65 16.88 7.80
C ARG A 136 3.65 17.95 8.22
N ARG A 137 3.29 18.01 9.50
CA ARG A 137 2.40 19.04 10.06
C ARG A 137 2.99 20.44 9.87
N ASN A 138 4.29 20.62 10.05
CA ASN A 138 4.95 21.90 9.81
C ASN A 138 4.91 22.31 8.33
N LEU A 139 5.10 21.35 7.41
CA LEU A 139 4.94 21.59 5.97
C LEU A 139 3.51 22.04 5.63
N LEU A 140 2.50 21.34 6.18
CA LEU A 140 1.10 21.70 5.97
C LEU A 140 0.78 23.12 6.45
N LEU A 141 1.20 23.48 7.68
CA LEU A 141 1.01 24.82 8.24
C LEU A 141 1.74 25.90 7.42
N SER A 142 2.80 25.53 6.71
CA SER A 142 3.55 26.38 5.78
C SER A 142 2.98 26.38 4.36
N LYS A 143 1.80 25.77 4.14
CA LYS A 143 1.14 25.62 2.82
C LYS A 143 2.00 24.92 1.77
N LYS A 144 2.88 24.03 2.20
CA LYS A 144 3.73 23.20 1.33
C LYS A 144 3.02 21.91 0.95
N THR A 145 3.19 21.47 -0.29
CA THR A 145 2.62 20.24 -0.83
C THR A 145 3.65 19.12 -0.77
N VAL A 146 3.18 17.90 -0.53
CA VAL A 146 3.98 16.70 -0.32
C VAL A 146 3.59 15.63 -1.34
N GLY A 147 4.55 15.28 -2.19
CA GLY A 147 4.51 14.07 -2.99
C GLY A 147 5.13 12.90 -2.24
N LEU A 148 4.48 11.74 -2.21
CA LEU A 148 5.02 10.50 -1.64
C LEU A 148 5.43 9.53 -2.75
N VAL A 149 6.66 9.01 -2.68
CA VAL A 149 7.14 7.90 -3.50
C VAL A 149 7.43 6.68 -2.61
N PRO A 150 6.50 5.71 -2.51
CA PRO A 150 6.73 4.50 -1.74
C PRO A 150 7.68 3.54 -2.47
N THR A 151 8.74 3.09 -1.80
CA THR A 151 9.69 2.12 -2.34
C THR A 151 10.09 1.06 -1.31
N MET A 152 10.67 -0.04 -1.78
CA MET A 152 11.33 -1.05 -0.94
C MET A 152 12.86 -0.90 -0.89
N GLY A 153 13.42 0.21 -1.40
CA GLY A 153 14.88 0.35 -1.61
C GLY A 153 15.36 -0.31 -2.89
N ALA A 154 16.67 -0.50 -3.02
CA ALA A 154 17.32 -0.94 -4.27
C ALA A 154 16.92 -0.04 -5.45
N LEU A 155 17.15 1.26 -5.25
CA LEU A 155 16.70 2.31 -6.14
C LEU A 155 17.40 2.22 -7.51
N HIS A 156 16.63 2.51 -8.55
CA HIS A 156 17.06 2.48 -9.95
C HIS A 156 16.33 3.60 -10.69
N GLU A 157 16.67 3.82 -11.97
CA GLU A 157 16.17 4.97 -12.74
C GLU A 157 14.64 5.04 -12.81
N GLY A 158 13.95 3.89 -12.81
CA GLY A 158 12.49 3.85 -12.62
C GLY A 158 11.99 4.59 -11.36
N HIS A 159 12.62 4.36 -10.20
CA HIS A 159 12.29 5.07 -8.96
C HIS A 159 12.64 6.56 -9.03
N LEU A 160 13.83 6.88 -9.56
CA LEU A 160 14.29 8.27 -9.70
C LEU A 160 13.36 9.08 -10.62
N SER A 161 12.84 8.47 -11.69
CA SER A 161 11.86 9.10 -12.58
C SER A 161 10.57 9.50 -11.86
N LEU A 162 10.08 8.67 -10.92
CA LEU A 162 8.91 8.99 -10.10
C LEU A 162 9.19 10.13 -9.13
N ILE A 163 10.39 10.17 -8.53
CA ILE A 163 10.80 11.25 -7.64
C ILE A 163 10.92 12.57 -8.41
N ARG A 164 11.47 12.56 -9.63
CA ARG A 164 11.48 13.74 -10.50
C ARG A 164 10.08 14.22 -10.83
N GLN A 165 9.15 13.30 -11.13
CA GLN A 165 7.76 13.66 -11.36
C GLN A 165 7.11 14.27 -10.10
N ALA A 166 7.34 13.66 -8.93
CA ALA A 166 6.84 14.16 -7.66
C ALA A 166 7.37 15.58 -7.35
N ALA A 167 8.64 15.83 -7.63
CA ALA A 167 9.26 17.14 -7.44
C ALA A 167 8.69 18.20 -8.41
N ARG A 168 8.30 17.85 -9.63
CA ARG A 168 7.67 18.80 -10.57
C ARG A 168 6.28 19.26 -10.12
N GLU A 169 5.59 18.43 -9.34
CA GLU A 169 4.19 18.64 -8.99
C GLU A 169 3.97 19.05 -7.52
N ASN A 170 5.02 19.02 -6.69
CA ASN A 170 4.96 19.30 -5.25
C ASN A 170 6.18 20.09 -4.77
N THR A 171 6.07 20.82 -3.67
CA THR A 171 7.21 21.56 -3.09
C THR A 171 8.21 20.63 -2.41
N ASP A 172 7.71 19.56 -1.79
CA ASP A 172 8.49 18.63 -0.99
C ASP A 172 8.16 17.18 -1.39
N VAL A 173 9.18 16.33 -1.48
CA VAL A 173 9.03 14.90 -1.77
C VAL A 173 9.49 14.09 -0.57
N VAL A 174 8.61 13.17 -0.15
CA VAL A 174 8.92 12.12 0.83
C VAL A 174 9.15 10.82 0.08
N VAL A 175 10.31 10.21 0.26
CA VAL A 175 10.61 8.86 -0.27
C VAL A 175 10.56 7.87 0.88
N SER A 176 9.73 6.83 0.79
CA SER A 176 9.81 5.75 1.79
C SER A 176 10.70 4.62 1.30
N ILE A 177 11.56 4.09 2.16
CA ILE A 177 12.39 2.91 1.90
C ILE A 177 12.04 1.88 2.98
N TYR A 178 11.19 0.92 2.62
CA TYR A 178 10.76 -0.12 3.55
C TYR A 178 10.43 -1.43 2.84
N VAL A 179 11.23 -2.48 3.09
CA VAL A 179 10.91 -3.84 2.66
C VAL A 179 9.80 -4.37 3.56
N ASN A 180 8.58 -4.40 3.04
CA ASN A 180 7.40 -4.81 3.79
C ASN A 180 7.27 -6.34 3.83
N PRO A 181 7.31 -7.03 4.99
CA PRO A 181 7.21 -8.48 5.02
C PRO A 181 5.84 -9.03 4.61
N THR A 182 4.74 -8.28 4.83
CA THR A 182 3.37 -8.79 4.60
C THR A 182 3.01 -9.01 3.13
N GLN A 183 3.80 -8.47 2.21
CA GLN A 183 3.64 -8.67 0.78
C GLN A 183 4.60 -9.74 0.23
N PHE A 184 5.29 -10.49 1.10
CA PHE A 184 6.05 -11.66 0.69
C PHE A 184 5.34 -12.90 1.21
N GLY A 185 5.08 -13.86 0.32
CA GLY A 185 4.65 -15.20 0.70
C GLY A 185 5.71 -15.93 1.52
N VAL A 186 5.32 -17.00 2.22
CA VAL A 186 6.23 -17.78 3.09
C VAL A 186 7.47 -18.31 2.35
N ASN A 187 7.31 -18.64 1.07
CA ASN A 187 8.38 -19.18 0.22
C ASN A 187 8.91 -18.16 -0.81
N GLU A 188 8.67 -16.86 -0.58
CA GLU A 188 9.15 -15.80 -1.47
C GLU A 188 10.50 -15.22 -1.02
N ASP A 189 11.02 -14.29 -1.80
CA ASP A 189 12.38 -13.75 -1.75
C ASP A 189 12.62 -12.70 -0.65
N LEU A 190 11.91 -12.75 0.49
CA LEU A 190 12.04 -11.73 1.55
C LEU A 190 13.46 -11.64 2.14
N GLU A 191 14.08 -12.79 2.39
CA GLU A 191 15.41 -12.88 2.99
C GLU A 191 16.51 -12.45 2.00
N SER A 192 16.34 -12.81 0.74
CA SER A 192 17.31 -12.52 -0.31
C SER A 192 17.13 -11.14 -0.95
N TYR A 193 16.01 -10.42 -0.69
CA TYR A 193 15.72 -9.12 -1.29
C TYR A 193 16.87 -8.11 -1.07
N PRO A 194 17.32 -7.38 -2.12
CA PRO A 194 18.48 -6.50 -2.02
C PRO A 194 18.25 -5.35 -1.04
N ARG A 195 19.20 -5.14 -0.13
CA ARG A 195 19.19 -4.05 0.87
C ARG A 195 20.42 -3.18 0.69
N THR A 196 20.31 -2.17 -0.16
CA THR A 196 21.41 -1.33 -0.64
C THR A 196 21.38 0.08 -0.05
N TRP A 197 21.26 0.20 1.28
CA TRP A 197 21.05 1.49 1.96
C TRP A 197 22.05 2.58 1.54
N ALA A 198 23.35 2.26 1.50
CA ALA A 198 24.38 3.24 1.15
C ALA A 198 24.21 3.76 -0.29
N GLU A 199 23.95 2.86 -1.25
CA GLU A 199 23.74 3.24 -2.64
C GLU A 199 22.41 3.98 -2.85
N ASP A 200 21.35 3.58 -2.14
CA ASP A 200 20.05 4.23 -2.21
C ASP A 200 20.17 5.70 -1.75
N ILE A 201 20.86 5.95 -0.63
CA ILE A 201 21.10 7.30 -0.13
C ILE A 201 21.99 8.09 -1.09
N GLN A 202 23.04 7.48 -1.66
CA GLN A 202 23.89 8.15 -2.64
C GLN A 202 23.08 8.60 -3.87
N ARG A 203 22.25 7.71 -4.44
CA ARG A 203 21.39 8.04 -5.59
C ARG A 203 20.41 9.17 -5.26
N LEU A 204 19.83 9.17 -4.06
CA LEU A 204 18.95 10.25 -3.60
C LEU A 204 19.70 11.57 -3.42
N GLN A 205 20.94 11.56 -2.93
CA GLN A 205 21.77 12.77 -2.82
C GLN A 205 22.16 13.34 -4.19
N GLU A 206 22.50 12.47 -5.14
CA GLU A 206 22.78 12.86 -6.52
C GLU A 206 21.54 13.47 -7.18
N LEU A 207 20.38 12.85 -6.98
CA LEU A 207 19.11 13.37 -7.48
C LEU A 207 18.70 14.68 -6.80
N ASP A 208 18.89 14.83 -5.49
CA ASP A 208 18.61 16.08 -4.79
C ASP A 208 19.47 17.23 -5.33
N ARG A 209 20.73 16.95 -5.67
CA ARG A 209 21.61 17.91 -6.36
C ARG A 209 21.11 18.23 -7.77
N GLU A 210 20.64 17.24 -8.52
CA GLU A 210 20.03 17.44 -9.85
C GLU A 210 18.79 18.34 -9.77
N LEU A 211 17.95 18.16 -8.74
CA LEU A 211 16.72 18.94 -8.53
C LEU A 211 16.98 20.34 -7.97
N SER A 212 18.16 20.58 -7.39
CA SER A 212 18.53 21.88 -6.84
C SER A 212 18.61 22.97 -7.93
N PRO A 213 18.46 24.26 -7.58
CA PRO A 213 18.61 25.36 -8.55
C PRO A 213 19.94 25.34 -9.31
N ALA A 214 21.02 24.85 -8.68
CA ALA A 214 22.33 24.71 -9.31
C ALA A 214 22.40 23.56 -10.33
N GLY A 215 21.52 22.56 -10.21
CA GLY A 215 21.38 21.45 -11.15
C GLY A 215 20.41 21.74 -12.30
N ALA A 216 19.68 22.86 -12.26
CA ALA A 216 18.71 23.23 -13.27
C ALA A 216 19.39 23.46 -14.62
N LYS A 217 19.01 22.66 -15.63
CA LYS A 217 19.48 22.82 -17.02
C LYS A 217 19.04 24.14 -17.65
N ASP A 218 17.91 24.66 -17.18
CA ASP A 218 17.36 25.95 -17.57
C ASP A 218 17.18 26.81 -16.33
N GLN A 219 18.02 27.83 -16.19
CA GLN A 219 17.99 28.76 -15.05
C GLN A 219 16.81 29.74 -15.11
N SER A 220 16.07 29.78 -16.23
CA SER A 220 14.88 30.63 -16.39
C SER A 220 13.58 29.96 -15.90
N ALA A 221 13.59 28.63 -15.74
CA ALA A 221 12.46 27.89 -15.19
C ALA A 221 12.47 27.94 -13.65
N ALA A 222 11.28 27.99 -13.04
CA ALA A 222 11.16 27.80 -11.60
C ALA A 222 11.76 26.42 -11.21
N PRO A 223 12.59 26.35 -10.16
CA PRO A 223 13.18 25.07 -9.76
C PRO A 223 12.06 24.11 -9.35
N PRO A 224 12.23 22.80 -9.62
CA PRO A 224 11.30 21.81 -9.11
C PRO A 224 11.34 21.79 -7.57
N GLY A 225 10.39 21.09 -6.96
CA GLY A 225 10.48 20.71 -5.56
C GLY A 225 11.73 19.89 -5.25
N ARG A 226 11.95 19.64 -3.96
CA ARG A 226 13.14 18.92 -3.47
C ARG A 226 12.78 17.58 -2.86
N ILE A 227 13.77 16.71 -2.73
CA ILE A 227 13.66 15.60 -1.78
C ILE A 227 13.79 16.22 -0.40
N SER A 228 12.75 16.11 0.42
CA SER A 228 12.71 16.80 1.71
C SER A 228 12.88 15.84 2.88
N ALA A 229 12.46 14.59 2.69
CA ALA A 229 12.57 13.55 3.70
C ALA A 229 12.67 12.14 3.10
N VAL A 230 13.40 11.28 3.81
CA VAL A 230 13.40 9.83 3.61
C VAL A 230 12.80 9.17 4.84
N PHE A 231 11.74 8.39 4.67
CA PHE A 231 11.17 7.58 5.73
C PHE A 231 11.64 6.12 5.62
N ALA A 232 12.48 5.69 6.55
CA ALA A 232 13.10 4.37 6.53
C ALA A 232 12.87 3.61 7.84
N PRO A 233 11.61 3.24 8.15
CA PRO A 233 11.24 2.63 9.41
C PRO A 233 11.72 1.18 9.53
N THR A 234 11.79 0.68 10.76
CA THR A 234 11.90 -0.76 11.02
C THR A 234 10.52 -1.42 10.94
N THR A 235 10.49 -2.75 10.82
CA THR A 235 9.24 -3.51 10.90
C THR A 235 8.51 -3.31 12.22
N LYS A 236 9.20 -3.11 13.34
CA LYS A 236 8.57 -2.85 14.64
C LYS A 236 7.90 -1.48 14.68
N VAL A 237 8.48 -0.47 14.03
CA VAL A 237 7.86 0.85 13.90
C VAL A 237 6.61 0.78 13.03
N MET A 238 6.67 0.05 11.90
CA MET A 238 5.51 -0.13 11.04
C MET A 238 4.45 -0.98 11.73
N TYR A 239 4.81 -2.07 12.40
CA TYR A 239 3.91 -3.05 13.02
C TYR A 239 4.16 -3.14 14.54
N PRO A 240 3.64 -2.18 15.34
CA PRO A 240 3.99 -2.06 16.75
C PRO A 240 3.35 -3.16 17.63
N THR A 241 2.14 -3.61 17.30
CA THR A 241 1.36 -4.53 18.16
C THR A 241 1.77 -5.98 17.97
N LEU A 242 1.79 -6.47 16.74
CA LEU A 242 2.13 -7.86 16.39
C LEU A 242 3.10 -7.86 15.21
N PRO A 243 4.02 -8.85 15.14
CA PRO A 243 4.78 -9.10 13.93
C PRO A 243 3.81 -9.29 12.75
N PRO A 244 4.15 -8.76 11.57
CA PRO A 244 3.37 -9.04 10.38
C PRO A 244 3.38 -10.55 10.08
N THR A 245 2.23 -11.10 9.74
CA THR A 245 2.10 -12.47 9.24
C THR A 245 1.76 -12.46 7.76
N SER A 246 2.40 -13.38 7.03
CA SER A 246 2.16 -13.63 5.61
C SER A 246 1.15 -14.76 5.38
N GLU A 247 0.50 -15.26 6.44
CA GLU A 247 -0.56 -16.26 6.31
C GLU A 247 -1.86 -15.61 5.83
N ILE A 248 -2.59 -16.30 4.95
CA ILE A 248 -3.86 -15.81 4.40
C ILE A 248 -4.86 -15.52 5.53
N ASN A 249 -4.92 -16.37 6.56
CA ASN A 249 -5.80 -16.19 7.72
C ASN A 249 -5.04 -15.72 8.98
N GLY A 250 -3.88 -15.09 8.79
CA GLY A 250 -3.05 -14.64 9.90
C GLY A 250 -3.67 -13.49 10.70
N ASN A 251 -3.30 -13.37 11.96
CA ASN A 251 -3.76 -12.30 12.86
C ASN A 251 -3.12 -10.94 12.50
N GLY A 252 -3.93 -9.89 12.40
CA GLY A 252 -3.45 -8.53 12.17
C GLY A 252 -4.54 -7.60 11.65
N SER A 253 -4.19 -6.32 11.49
CA SER A 253 -5.04 -5.34 10.79
C SER A 253 -4.58 -5.25 9.34
N PHE A 254 -5.48 -5.57 8.42
CA PHE A 254 -5.21 -5.61 6.98
C PHE A 254 -6.22 -4.78 6.21
N VAL A 255 -5.80 -4.33 5.04
CA VAL A 255 -6.65 -3.76 4.00
C VAL A 255 -6.63 -4.72 2.82
N THR A 256 -7.80 -5.13 2.36
CA THR A 256 -7.97 -6.04 1.21
C THR A 256 -8.94 -5.41 0.22
N ILE A 257 -8.58 -5.41 -1.07
CA ILE A 257 -9.39 -4.82 -2.14
C ILE A 257 -9.87 -5.94 -3.06
N THR A 258 -11.11 -6.39 -2.83
CA THR A 258 -11.72 -7.47 -3.60
C THR A 258 -12.60 -6.92 -4.73
N PRO A 259 -12.72 -7.61 -5.87
CA PRO A 259 -12.04 -8.87 -6.22
C PRO A 259 -10.61 -8.68 -6.76
N LEU A 260 -10.17 -7.44 -7.02
CA LEU A 260 -8.91 -7.11 -7.69
C LEU A 260 -7.67 -7.80 -7.11
N SER A 261 -7.59 -7.96 -5.79
CA SER A 261 -6.45 -8.60 -5.13
C SER A 261 -6.31 -10.09 -5.40
N CYS A 262 -7.33 -10.74 -5.98
CA CYS A 262 -7.39 -12.18 -6.21
C CYS A 262 -7.22 -12.58 -7.68
N LEU A 263 -7.15 -11.61 -8.59
CA LEU A 263 -6.97 -11.83 -10.04
C LEU A 263 -5.48 -11.83 -10.40
N LEU A 264 -5.11 -12.38 -11.56
CA LEU A 264 -3.77 -12.25 -12.18
C LEU A 264 -2.61 -12.50 -11.18
N GLU A 265 -1.76 -11.50 -10.90
CA GLU A 265 -0.67 -11.60 -9.93
C GLU A 265 -1.16 -12.02 -8.53
N GLY A 266 -2.37 -11.62 -8.17
CA GLY A 266 -3.01 -11.97 -6.91
C GLY A 266 -3.39 -13.44 -6.82
N ALA A 267 -3.70 -14.09 -7.95
CA ALA A 267 -3.93 -15.53 -8.00
C ALA A 267 -2.61 -16.29 -7.76
N SER A 268 -1.52 -15.86 -8.42
CA SER A 268 -0.19 -16.45 -8.23
C SER A 268 0.44 -16.10 -6.87
N ARG A 269 0.05 -14.96 -6.27
CA ARG A 269 0.59 -14.44 -5.00
C ARG A 269 -0.53 -13.99 -4.04
N PRO A 270 -1.27 -14.93 -3.41
CA PRO A 270 -2.52 -14.66 -2.68
C PRO A 270 -2.46 -13.62 -1.56
N VAL A 271 -1.27 -13.36 -0.99
CA VAL A 271 -1.09 -12.41 0.12
C VAL A 271 -0.47 -11.08 -0.31
N PHE A 272 0.01 -10.99 -1.56
CA PHE A 272 0.79 -9.86 -2.05
C PHE A 272 0.02 -8.54 -1.95
N PHE A 273 -1.15 -8.44 -2.59
CA PHE A 273 -1.90 -7.18 -2.65
C PHE A 273 -2.53 -6.78 -1.32
N ARG A 274 -2.88 -7.75 -0.46
CA ARG A 274 -3.27 -7.44 0.93
C ARG A 274 -2.13 -6.75 1.67
N GLY A 275 -0.91 -7.29 1.54
CA GLY A 275 0.29 -6.68 2.13
C GLY A 275 0.56 -5.28 1.57
N VAL A 276 0.48 -5.12 0.24
CA VAL A 276 0.68 -3.84 -0.44
C VAL A 276 -0.36 -2.78 -0.04
N ALA A 277 -1.65 -3.12 -0.08
CA ALA A 277 -2.72 -2.20 0.32
C ALA A 277 -2.59 -1.80 1.79
N THR A 278 -2.25 -2.76 2.67
CA THR A 278 -2.05 -2.51 4.11
C THR A 278 -0.88 -1.55 4.35
N VAL A 279 0.29 -1.78 3.74
CA VAL A 279 1.45 -0.90 3.96
C VAL A 279 1.23 0.49 3.33
N CYS A 280 0.62 0.56 2.14
CA CYS A 280 0.30 1.83 1.50
C CYS A 280 -0.68 2.65 2.33
N MET A 281 -1.74 2.02 2.85
CA MET A 281 -2.69 2.70 3.76
C MET A 281 -1.98 3.27 5.00
N LYS A 282 -1.01 2.53 5.57
CA LYS A 282 -0.22 3.03 6.71
C LYS A 282 0.64 4.21 6.30
N LEU A 283 1.35 4.13 5.18
CA LEU A 283 2.15 5.24 4.66
C LEU A 283 1.30 6.48 4.36
N PHE A 284 0.10 6.32 3.80
CA PHE A 284 -0.81 7.43 3.52
C PHE A 284 -1.29 8.10 4.82
N ASN A 285 -1.56 7.32 5.86
CA ASN A 285 -1.91 7.84 7.19
C ASN A 285 -0.73 8.43 7.98
N ILE A 286 0.52 8.05 7.65
CA ILE A 286 1.73 8.59 8.27
C ILE A 286 2.12 9.91 7.61
N VAL A 287 2.14 9.93 6.27
CA VAL A 287 2.68 11.04 5.46
C VAL A 287 1.60 12.04 5.05
N THR A 288 0.33 11.61 4.97
CA THR A 288 -0.81 12.40 4.46
C THR A 288 -0.45 13.24 3.21
N PRO A 289 0.03 12.61 2.13
CA PRO A 289 0.51 13.32 0.96
C PRO A 289 -0.65 13.83 0.10
N GLU A 290 -0.48 14.98 -0.54
CA GLU A 290 -1.40 15.46 -1.58
C GLU A 290 -1.40 14.52 -2.79
N ARG A 291 -0.24 13.95 -3.12
CA ARG A 291 -0.08 13.00 -4.24
C ARG A 291 0.82 11.84 -3.90
N VAL A 292 0.50 10.66 -4.44
CA VAL A 292 1.35 9.48 -4.35
C VAL A 292 1.71 8.95 -5.74
N TYR A 293 2.96 8.55 -5.93
CA TYR A 293 3.52 8.14 -7.21
C TYR A 293 3.84 6.65 -7.24
N PHE A 294 3.32 5.95 -8.25
CA PHE A 294 3.60 4.53 -8.49
C PHE A 294 4.01 4.30 -9.94
N GLY A 295 4.87 3.30 -10.18
CA GLY A 295 5.27 2.92 -11.52
C GLY A 295 4.21 2.05 -12.20
N GLN A 296 3.96 2.29 -13.49
CA GLN A 296 3.04 1.50 -14.31
C GLN A 296 3.45 0.02 -14.39
N LYS A 297 4.74 -0.30 -14.26
CA LYS A 297 5.30 -1.66 -14.33
C LYS A 297 4.51 -2.68 -13.50
N ASP A 298 4.06 -2.27 -12.31
CA ASP A 298 3.22 -3.06 -11.43
C ASP A 298 1.75 -2.69 -11.66
N VAL A 299 1.23 -2.88 -12.89
CA VAL A 299 -0.06 -2.30 -13.31
C VAL A 299 -1.22 -2.67 -12.39
N GLN A 300 -1.31 -3.93 -11.96
CA GLN A 300 -2.34 -4.38 -11.04
C GLN A 300 -2.22 -3.70 -9.66
N GLN A 301 -1.01 -3.46 -9.17
CA GLN A 301 -0.81 -2.66 -7.96
C GLN A 301 -1.40 -1.27 -8.15
N THR A 302 -1.16 -0.64 -9.30
CA THR A 302 -1.69 0.70 -9.56
C THR A 302 -3.23 0.74 -9.57
N VAL A 303 -3.88 -0.30 -10.12
CA VAL A 303 -5.35 -0.42 -10.14
C VAL A 303 -5.88 -0.67 -8.73
N VAL A 304 -5.26 -1.59 -7.97
CA VAL A 304 -5.61 -1.87 -6.56
C VAL A 304 -5.50 -0.61 -5.71
N ILE A 305 -4.43 0.17 -5.86
CA ILE A 305 -4.24 1.41 -5.08
C ILE A 305 -5.24 2.49 -5.50
N ARG A 306 -5.50 2.67 -6.81
CA ARG A 306 -6.56 3.60 -7.27
C ARG A 306 -7.91 3.23 -6.67
N ARG A 307 -8.27 1.94 -6.68
CA ARG A 307 -9.51 1.45 -6.09
C ARG A 307 -9.55 1.67 -4.57
N MET A 308 -8.47 1.35 -3.86
CA MET A 308 -8.36 1.59 -2.42
C MET A 308 -8.56 3.07 -2.06
N VAL A 309 -7.92 3.98 -2.79
CA VAL A 309 -8.03 5.43 -2.56
C VAL A 309 -9.47 5.91 -2.79
N LYS A 310 -10.11 5.45 -3.87
CA LYS A 310 -11.50 5.77 -4.19
C LYS A 310 -12.48 5.22 -3.16
N ASP A 311 -12.41 3.92 -2.87
CA ASP A 311 -13.40 3.23 -2.03
C ASP A 311 -13.32 3.66 -0.56
N LEU A 312 -12.12 4.00 -0.08
CA LEU A 312 -11.89 4.42 1.32
C LEU A 312 -11.80 5.93 1.50
N TYR A 313 -12.13 6.71 0.46
CA TYR A 313 -12.05 8.18 0.45
C TYR A 313 -10.72 8.72 1.00
N VAL A 314 -9.60 8.10 0.60
CA VAL A 314 -8.28 8.58 0.99
C VAL A 314 -8.03 9.89 0.25
N ASN A 315 -7.78 10.97 0.99
CA ASN A 315 -7.54 12.29 0.42
C ASN A 315 -6.12 12.41 -0.17
N THR A 316 -5.86 11.68 -1.25
CA THR A 316 -4.59 11.72 -2.00
C THR A 316 -4.85 11.44 -3.48
N GLU A 317 -4.12 12.11 -4.37
CA GLU A 317 -4.18 11.85 -5.80
C GLU A 317 -3.16 10.76 -6.18
N VAL A 318 -3.58 9.72 -6.88
CA VAL A 318 -2.68 8.66 -7.37
C VAL A 318 -2.13 9.04 -8.74
N LYS A 319 -0.81 9.22 -8.84
CA LYS A 319 -0.07 9.51 -10.07
C LYS A 319 0.69 8.28 -10.54
N ILE A 320 0.58 7.95 -11.82
CA ILE A 320 1.26 6.81 -12.42
C ILE A 320 2.34 7.29 -13.36
N GLY A 321 3.59 6.87 -13.11
CA GLY A 321 4.71 7.09 -14.02
C GLY A 321 4.86 5.93 -14.99
N PRO A 322 5.24 6.17 -16.25
CA PRO A 322 5.44 5.12 -17.24
C PRO A 322 6.56 4.15 -16.83
N THR A 323 6.50 2.91 -17.32
CA THR A 323 7.56 1.91 -17.10
C THR A 323 8.86 2.37 -17.75
N VAL A 324 9.90 2.59 -16.96
CA VAL A 324 11.26 2.83 -17.47
C VAL A 324 11.89 1.50 -17.88
N ARG A 325 12.51 1.48 -19.05
CA ARG A 325 13.07 0.28 -19.69
C ARG A 325 14.55 0.49 -20.01
N GLU A 326 15.31 -0.61 -20.03
CA GLU A 326 16.63 -0.64 -20.65
C GLU A 326 16.51 -0.46 -22.18
N PRO A 327 17.61 -0.09 -22.88
CA PRO A 327 17.56 0.16 -24.33
C PRO A 327 17.02 -1.01 -25.17
N ASP A 328 17.21 -2.24 -24.71
CA ASP A 328 16.71 -3.46 -25.36
C ASP A 328 15.24 -3.78 -25.01
N GLY A 329 14.61 -2.96 -24.16
CA GLY A 329 13.19 -3.05 -23.83
C GLY A 329 12.85 -3.79 -22.54
N LEU A 330 13.83 -4.34 -21.79
CA LEU A 330 13.54 -4.94 -20.49
C LEU A 330 13.07 -3.87 -19.51
N ALA A 331 11.95 -4.14 -18.81
CA ALA A 331 11.49 -3.28 -17.73
C ALA A 331 12.52 -3.26 -16.58
N LEU A 332 12.90 -2.07 -16.10
CA LEU A 332 13.80 -1.96 -14.96
C LEU A 332 13.15 -2.53 -13.69
N SER A 333 13.91 -3.32 -12.95
CA SER A 333 13.47 -3.96 -11.72
C SER A 333 14.67 -4.18 -10.81
N SER A 334 14.49 -3.99 -9.49
CA SER A 334 15.48 -4.42 -8.49
C SER A 334 15.84 -5.90 -8.62
N ARG A 335 14.90 -6.73 -9.10
CA ARG A 335 15.12 -8.18 -9.33
C ARG A 335 15.96 -8.52 -10.57
N ASN A 336 16.29 -7.56 -11.44
CA ASN A 336 17.10 -7.86 -12.61
C ASN A 336 18.53 -8.29 -12.24
N VAL A 337 19.02 -7.89 -11.05
CA VAL A 337 20.35 -8.26 -10.54
C VAL A 337 20.54 -9.77 -10.36
N TYR A 338 19.44 -10.54 -10.21
CA TYR A 338 19.52 -12.00 -10.11
C TYR A 338 19.68 -12.68 -11.46
N LEU A 339 19.38 -12.03 -12.59
CA LEU A 339 19.28 -12.74 -13.87
C LEU A 339 20.64 -13.30 -14.33
N GLY A 340 21.71 -12.53 -14.16
CA GLY A 340 22.97 -12.80 -14.85
C GLY A 340 22.81 -12.73 -16.38
N SER A 341 23.92 -12.88 -17.10
CA SER A 341 23.96 -12.60 -18.53
C SER A 341 23.02 -13.50 -19.36
N ARG A 342 22.99 -14.81 -19.07
CA ARG A 342 22.23 -15.79 -19.86
C ARG A 342 20.72 -15.68 -19.65
N ARG A 343 20.23 -15.61 -18.40
CA ARG A 343 18.80 -15.42 -18.14
C ARG A 343 18.34 -14.03 -18.54
N ARG A 344 19.20 -13.00 -18.45
CA ARG A 344 18.88 -11.64 -18.88
C ARG A 344 18.58 -11.56 -20.37
N LYS A 345 19.33 -12.30 -21.19
CA LYS A 345 19.09 -12.39 -22.64
C LYS A 345 17.76 -13.07 -22.95
N VAL A 346 17.49 -14.22 -22.32
CA VAL A 346 16.24 -14.97 -22.54
C VAL A 346 15.02 -14.24 -21.96
N GLY A 347 15.17 -13.56 -20.82
CA GLY A 347 14.10 -12.83 -20.13
C GLY A 347 13.46 -11.71 -20.95
N LEU A 348 14.09 -11.26 -22.04
CA LEU A 348 13.49 -10.37 -23.04
C LEU A 348 12.26 -10.97 -23.72
N VAL A 349 12.05 -12.29 -23.64
CA VAL A 349 10.88 -12.99 -24.18
C VAL A 349 9.56 -12.36 -23.74
N LEU A 350 9.46 -11.90 -22.49
CA LEU A 350 8.22 -11.29 -21.99
C LEU A 350 7.94 -9.97 -22.71
N SER A 351 8.90 -9.05 -22.73
CA SER A 351 8.77 -7.75 -23.41
C SER A 351 8.50 -7.94 -24.91
N ALA A 352 9.19 -8.89 -25.55
CA ALA A 352 8.97 -9.22 -26.96
C ALA A 352 7.57 -9.77 -27.23
N ALA A 353 7.09 -10.70 -26.39
CA ALA A 353 5.75 -11.28 -26.51
C ALA A 353 4.66 -10.22 -26.34
N LEU A 354 4.77 -9.35 -25.33
CA LEU A 354 3.80 -8.28 -25.10
C LEU A 354 3.77 -7.27 -26.26
N ARG A 355 4.92 -6.89 -26.82
CA ARG A 355 4.98 -6.01 -27.99
C ARG A 355 4.33 -6.62 -29.24
N GLN A 356 4.41 -7.93 -29.42
CA GLN A 356 3.72 -8.58 -30.55
C GLN A 356 2.20 -8.61 -30.37
N ALA A 357 1.72 -8.79 -29.14
CA ALA A 357 0.29 -8.63 -28.84
C ALA A 357 -0.16 -7.16 -29.01
N GLU A 358 0.63 -6.18 -28.57
CA GLU A 358 0.38 -4.75 -28.84
C GLU A 358 0.35 -4.44 -30.35
N SER A 359 1.26 -5.03 -31.13
CA SER A 359 1.29 -4.90 -32.60
C SER A 359 0.03 -5.48 -33.24
N ALA A 360 -0.44 -6.65 -32.78
CA ALA A 360 -1.70 -7.24 -33.23
C ALA A 360 -2.89 -6.30 -32.95
N TYR A 361 -2.99 -5.73 -31.75
CA TYR A 361 -4.00 -4.71 -31.44
C TYR A 361 -3.84 -3.46 -32.32
N SER A 362 -2.59 -3.02 -32.53
CA SER A 362 -2.26 -1.87 -33.37
C SER A 362 -2.71 -2.07 -34.83
N SER A 363 -2.69 -3.30 -35.32
CA SER A 363 -3.16 -3.70 -36.66
C SER A 363 -4.68 -3.87 -36.80
N GLY A 364 -5.46 -3.60 -35.74
CA GLY A 364 -6.94 -3.67 -35.78
C GLY A 364 -7.52 -5.00 -35.30
N LYS A 365 -6.73 -5.84 -34.63
CA LYS A 365 -7.27 -7.02 -33.92
C LYS A 365 -7.88 -6.59 -32.58
N HIS A 366 -9.08 -7.09 -32.30
CA HIS A 366 -9.78 -6.80 -31.06
C HIS A 366 -10.07 -8.05 -30.22
N SER A 367 -10.11 -9.25 -30.83
CA SER A 367 -10.35 -10.48 -30.10
C SER A 367 -9.14 -10.83 -29.23
N ARG A 368 -9.40 -11.32 -28.00
CA ARG A 368 -8.36 -11.81 -27.08
C ARG A 368 -7.50 -12.87 -27.74
N GLU A 369 -8.12 -13.79 -28.45
CA GLU A 369 -7.42 -14.89 -29.11
C GLU A 369 -6.43 -14.39 -30.17
N ASP A 370 -6.81 -13.45 -31.03
CA ASP A 370 -5.91 -12.91 -32.05
C ASP A 370 -4.72 -12.16 -31.43
N ILE A 371 -4.98 -11.36 -30.39
CA ILE A 371 -3.96 -10.57 -29.68
C ILE A 371 -2.99 -11.49 -28.94
N LEU A 372 -3.49 -12.40 -28.11
CA LEU A 372 -2.65 -13.26 -27.27
C LEU A 372 -1.95 -14.36 -28.07
N ARG A 373 -2.49 -14.78 -29.21
CA ARG A 373 -1.80 -15.71 -30.12
C ARG A 373 -0.47 -15.15 -30.61
N ALA A 374 -0.39 -13.83 -30.86
CA ALA A 374 0.86 -13.19 -31.28
C ALA A 374 1.94 -13.28 -30.19
N ALA A 375 1.55 -13.06 -28.92
CA ALA A 375 2.44 -13.20 -27.77
C ALA A 375 2.89 -14.67 -27.59
N ARG A 376 1.95 -15.62 -27.57
CA ARG A 376 2.23 -17.05 -27.38
C ARG A 376 3.22 -17.59 -28.41
N ARG A 377 3.09 -17.21 -29.69
CA ARG A 377 4.03 -17.61 -30.75
C ARG A 377 5.47 -17.26 -30.43
N ILE A 378 5.72 -16.09 -29.84
CA ILE A 378 7.08 -15.67 -29.45
C ILE A 378 7.59 -16.51 -28.28
N SER A 379 6.77 -16.66 -27.23
CA SER A 379 7.12 -17.45 -26.07
C SER A 379 7.41 -18.91 -26.43
N ASP A 380 6.57 -19.53 -27.26
CA ASP A 380 6.73 -20.92 -27.70
C ASP A 380 7.99 -21.11 -28.56
N ALA A 381 8.27 -20.18 -29.48
CA ALA A 381 9.44 -20.23 -30.33
C ALA A 381 10.74 -20.14 -29.52
N ILE A 382 10.82 -19.20 -28.57
CA ILE A 382 12.01 -19.03 -27.72
C ILE A 382 12.14 -20.20 -26.76
N SER A 383 11.04 -20.72 -26.20
CA SER A 383 11.06 -21.92 -25.35
C SER A 383 11.67 -23.11 -26.10
N LYS A 384 11.19 -23.37 -27.33
CA LYS A 384 11.71 -24.43 -28.19
C LYS A 384 13.18 -24.22 -28.58
N GLU A 385 13.60 -22.98 -28.82
CA GLU A 385 15.02 -22.66 -29.05
C GLU A 385 15.86 -23.07 -27.83
N GLN A 386 15.44 -22.71 -26.61
CA GLN A 386 16.14 -23.06 -25.38
C GLN A 386 16.16 -24.57 -25.12
N GLU A 387 15.12 -25.31 -25.50
CA GLU A 387 15.08 -26.78 -25.39
C GLU A 387 16.12 -27.47 -26.28
N ASN A 388 16.41 -26.90 -27.46
CA ASN A 388 17.38 -27.45 -28.42
C ASN A 388 18.84 -27.10 -28.07
N LEU A 389 19.07 -26.19 -27.13
CA LEU A 389 20.41 -25.81 -26.66
C LEU A 389 20.92 -26.77 -25.58
N GLN A 390 22.25 -26.86 -25.47
CA GLN A 390 22.89 -27.61 -24.39
C GLN A 390 22.69 -26.92 -23.02
N PRO A 391 22.70 -27.66 -21.90
CA PRO A 391 22.50 -27.10 -20.55
C PRO A 391 23.38 -25.89 -20.21
N PHE A 392 24.64 -25.87 -20.65
CA PHE A 392 25.57 -24.75 -20.42
C PHE A 392 25.30 -23.51 -21.30
N GLN A 393 24.42 -23.61 -22.29
CA GLN A 393 24.07 -22.51 -23.21
C GLN A 393 22.66 -21.97 -22.98
N ARG A 394 21.77 -22.77 -22.39
CA ARG A 394 20.35 -22.44 -22.26
C ARG A 394 20.00 -21.79 -20.93
N ALA A 395 18.92 -21.02 -20.93
CA ALA A 395 18.19 -20.62 -19.74
C ALA A 395 16.70 -20.91 -19.97
N LYS A 396 16.12 -21.77 -19.14
CA LYS A 396 14.71 -22.12 -19.23
C LYS A 396 13.84 -21.09 -18.52
N PHE A 397 12.63 -20.95 -19.01
CA PHE A 397 11.59 -20.12 -18.38
C PHE A 397 10.23 -20.79 -18.53
N GLU A 398 9.30 -20.34 -17.70
CA GLU A 398 7.89 -20.73 -17.72
C GLU A 398 7.05 -19.47 -17.81
N VAL A 399 6.03 -19.48 -18.68
CA VAL A 399 5.02 -18.42 -18.70
C VAL A 399 4.01 -18.71 -17.61
N ASP A 400 3.97 -17.86 -16.58
CA ASP A 400 2.98 -17.95 -15.50
C ASP A 400 1.61 -17.51 -16.02
N TYR A 401 1.56 -16.33 -16.64
CA TYR A 401 0.41 -15.91 -17.45
C TYR A 401 0.78 -14.85 -18.47
N ILE A 402 -0.05 -14.71 -19.50
CA ILE A 402 -0.18 -13.51 -20.34
C ILE A 402 -1.67 -13.23 -20.45
N SER A 403 -2.08 -12.05 -20.02
CA SER A 403 -3.48 -11.67 -19.87
C SER A 403 -3.80 -10.39 -20.64
N LEU A 404 -5.03 -10.37 -21.17
CA LEU A 404 -5.68 -9.19 -21.71
C LEU A 404 -6.92 -8.91 -20.86
N ALA A 405 -6.90 -7.78 -20.14
CA ALA A 405 -7.87 -7.49 -19.10
C ALA A 405 -8.43 -6.07 -19.18
N ASP A 406 -9.60 -5.86 -18.58
CA ASP A 406 -10.21 -4.53 -18.45
C ASP A 406 -9.30 -3.60 -17.62
N PRO A 407 -9.10 -2.34 -18.03
CA PRO A 407 -8.20 -1.42 -17.31
C PRO A 407 -8.62 -1.06 -15.87
N GLU A 408 -9.89 -1.22 -15.52
CA GLU A 408 -10.44 -0.89 -14.22
C GLU A 408 -10.73 -2.12 -13.36
N SER A 409 -11.44 -3.11 -13.91
CA SER A 409 -11.83 -4.32 -13.17
C SER A 409 -10.75 -5.40 -13.16
N LEU A 410 -9.80 -5.35 -14.12
CA LEU A 410 -8.82 -6.41 -14.39
C LEU A 410 -9.44 -7.79 -14.66
N GLU A 411 -10.73 -7.83 -14.97
CA GLU A 411 -11.35 -9.04 -15.50
C GLU A 411 -10.86 -9.30 -16.92
N GLU A 412 -10.62 -10.57 -17.21
CA GLU A 412 -10.15 -10.97 -18.53
C GLU A 412 -11.21 -10.72 -19.59
N LEU A 413 -10.81 -10.08 -20.69
CA LEU A 413 -11.72 -9.69 -21.77
C LEU A 413 -11.70 -10.73 -22.89
N ASP A 414 -12.85 -11.10 -23.44
CA ASP A 414 -12.91 -11.86 -24.70
C ASP A 414 -12.56 -11.01 -25.93
N ALA A 415 -12.86 -9.71 -25.86
CA ALA A 415 -12.49 -8.72 -26.87
C ALA A 415 -12.29 -7.34 -26.26
N VAL A 416 -11.42 -6.54 -26.86
CA VAL A 416 -11.15 -5.16 -26.43
C VAL A 416 -12.28 -4.24 -26.89
N ASP A 417 -12.91 -3.56 -25.93
CA ASP A 417 -13.74 -2.38 -26.18
C ASP A 417 -12.82 -1.23 -26.64
N SER A 418 -12.91 -0.86 -27.92
CA SER A 418 -12.03 0.14 -28.50
C SER A 418 -12.21 1.53 -27.88
N SER A 419 -13.33 1.83 -27.23
CA SER A 419 -13.54 3.10 -26.52
C SER A 419 -12.79 3.17 -25.19
N LYS A 420 -12.41 2.03 -24.62
CA LYS A 420 -11.72 1.92 -23.32
C LYS A 420 -10.26 1.49 -23.44
N GLY A 421 -9.93 0.70 -24.45
CA GLY A 421 -8.66 0.00 -24.53
C GLY A 421 -8.60 -1.19 -23.56
N ALA A 422 -7.39 -1.63 -23.21
CA ALA A 422 -7.18 -2.78 -22.34
C ALA A 422 -5.82 -2.73 -21.63
N VAL A 423 -5.65 -3.55 -20.59
CA VAL A 423 -4.36 -3.85 -19.97
C VAL A 423 -3.86 -5.18 -20.51
N LEU A 424 -2.71 -5.16 -21.17
CA LEU A 424 -1.97 -6.36 -21.55
C LEU A 424 -0.85 -6.56 -20.52
N SER A 425 -0.89 -7.64 -19.75
CA SER A 425 0.11 -7.93 -18.71
C SER A 425 0.60 -9.36 -18.80
N GLY A 426 1.78 -9.63 -18.25
CA GLY A 426 2.29 -10.99 -18.18
C GLY A 426 3.37 -11.15 -17.14
N ALA A 427 3.58 -12.42 -16.78
CA ALA A 427 4.63 -12.83 -15.88
C ALA A 427 5.32 -14.10 -16.40
N ILE A 428 6.64 -14.13 -16.25
CA ILE A 428 7.44 -15.31 -16.54
C ILE A 428 8.31 -15.66 -15.33
N LYS A 429 8.55 -16.95 -15.12
CA LYS A 429 9.48 -17.47 -14.13
C LYS A 429 10.71 -18.02 -14.84
N MET A 430 11.85 -17.36 -14.67
CA MET A 430 13.15 -17.88 -15.08
C MET A 430 13.58 -18.96 -14.09
N TYR A 431 13.86 -20.16 -14.58
CA TYR A 431 14.37 -21.23 -13.74
C TYR A 431 15.82 -20.98 -13.30
N PRO A 432 16.31 -21.74 -12.30
CA PRO A 432 17.73 -21.83 -12.03
C PRO A 432 18.51 -22.26 -13.28
N LEU A 433 19.76 -21.81 -13.40
CA LEU A 433 20.66 -22.27 -14.45
C LEU A 433 21.05 -23.73 -14.18
N GLU A 434 20.94 -24.59 -15.21
CA GLU A 434 21.20 -26.03 -15.07
C GLU A 434 22.70 -26.37 -15.01
N ASP A 435 23.53 -25.63 -15.75
CA ASP A 435 24.98 -25.84 -15.83
C ASP A 435 25.73 -24.50 -15.95
N PRO A 436 25.89 -23.74 -14.83
CA PRO A 436 26.69 -22.53 -14.79
C PRO A 436 28.17 -22.82 -15.04
N GLN A 437 28.82 -22.07 -15.93
CA GLN A 437 30.24 -22.26 -16.23
C GLN A 437 31.16 -21.44 -15.30
N PRO A 438 32.40 -21.88 -15.03
CA PRO A 438 33.35 -21.10 -14.25
C PRO A 438 33.57 -19.69 -14.82
N GLY A 439 33.38 -18.67 -14.00
CA GLY A 439 33.52 -17.26 -14.40
C GLY A 439 32.31 -16.68 -15.15
N GLU A 440 31.23 -17.44 -15.32
CA GLU A 440 29.97 -16.94 -15.89
C GLU A 440 29.29 -15.97 -14.92
N ASP A 441 28.86 -14.82 -15.43
CA ASP A 441 27.95 -13.92 -14.70
C ASP A 441 26.55 -14.56 -14.59
N CYS A 442 26.30 -15.14 -13.43
CA CYS A 442 25.03 -15.79 -13.09
C CYS A 442 24.08 -14.88 -12.28
N GLY A 443 24.46 -13.61 -12.10
CA GLY A 443 23.75 -12.67 -11.24
C GLY A 443 23.84 -13.02 -9.76
N LEU A 444 23.11 -12.25 -8.95
CA LEU A 444 22.98 -12.50 -7.51
C LEU A 444 22.34 -13.88 -7.27
N GLY A 445 22.85 -14.62 -6.29
CA GLY A 445 22.38 -15.98 -5.99
C GLY A 445 22.92 -17.06 -6.94
N GLU A 446 23.99 -16.76 -7.69
CA GLU A 446 24.80 -17.73 -8.46
C GLU A 446 23.97 -18.59 -9.42
N GLY A 447 22.93 -18.01 -10.04
CA GLY A 447 22.07 -18.75 -10.97
C GLY A 447 21.09 -19.71 -10.30
N THR A 448 21.12 -19.89 -8.98
CA THR A 448 20.33 -20.91 -8.26
C THR A 448 18.93 -20.44 -7.86
N VAL A 449 18.76 -19.13 -7.68
CA VAL A 449 17.49 -18.54 -7.27
C VAL A 449 16.60 -18.32 -8.51
N PRO A 450 15.36 -18.85 -8.56
CA PRO A 450 14.45 -18.56 -9.66
C PRO A 450 14.05 -17.08 -9.65
N VAL A 451 13.89 -16.48 -10.84
CA VAL A 451 13.59 -15.05 -10.99
C VAL A 451 12.25 -14.89 -11.68
N ARG A 452 11.28 -14.27 -11.01
CA ARG A 452 9.97 -13.98 -11.60
C ARG A 452 9.93 -12.55 -12.12
N LEU A 453 9.78 -12.40 -13.44
CA LEU A 453 9.69 -11.13 -14.13
C LEU A 453 8.22 -10.83 -14.44
N ILE A 454 7.85 -9.56 -14.35
CA ILE A 454 6.52 -9.07 -14.73
C ILE A 454 6.68 -7.87 -15.66
N ASP A 455 5.73 -7.69 -16.57
CA ASP A 455 5.68 -6.57 -17.48
C ASP A 455 4.24 -6.31 -17.94
N ASN A 456 3.98 -5.12 -18.47
CA ASN A 456 2.70 -4.75 -19.04
C ASN A 456 2.80 -3.66 -20.10
N ILE A 457 1.74 -3.56 -20.90
CA ILE A 457 1.47 -2.53 -21.88
C ILE A 457 0.01 -2.10 -21.71
N ILE A 458 -0.23 -0.79 -21.67
CA ILE A 458 -1.59 -0.22 -21.71
C ILE A 458 -1.95 -0.06 -23.18
N LEU A 459 -2.96 -0.79 -23.64
CA LEU A 459 -3.51 -0.64 -24.98
C LEU A 459 -4.48 0.54 -24.95
N PRO A 460 -4.19 1.66 -25.63
CA PRO A 460 -5.03 2.85 -25.56
C PRO A 460 -6.35 2.64 -26.30
N PRO A 461 -7.40 3.41 -25.96
CA PRO A 461 -8.59 3.52 -26.79
C PRO A 461 -8.26 3.84 -28.24
N LYS A 462 -9.02 3.25 -29.17
CA LYS A 462 -9.00 3.53 -30.61
C LYS A 462 -10.41 3.95 -31.05
N PRO A 463 -10.63 5.24 -31.35
CA PRO A 463 -11.93 5.73 -31.82
C PRO A 463 -12.29 5.19 -33.20
#